data_AF-A0A2N2YFM2-F1
#
_entry.id   AF-A0A2N2YFM2-F1
#
_cell.length_a   1.000
_cell.length_b   1.000
_cell.length_c   1.000
_cell.angle_alpha   90.00
_cell.angle_beta   90.00
_cell.angle_gamma   90.00
#
_symmetry.space_group_name_H-M   'P 1'
#
loop_
_entity.id
_entity.type
_entity.pdbx_description
1 polymer ?
#
loop_
_entity_poly.entity_id
_entity_poly.type
_entity_poly.pdbx_seq_one_letter_code
_entity_poly.pdbx_strand_id
1 'polypeptide(L)'
;DGQLARMTNNKTRLGRILDGLAGNIWFVSIYIHLGLRMQNEGMGSWIWLLGAFTGLCHVFQAAIADYYRNGHLFFIKGEGGSEFDNSQSMQKLSKSLSWKKEFFYKLFMSSYVNYTREQELFTRHMGLLITKVRDAYPSGVPLWLSTGFGTDNKPLMKYTNILSFNTRAIALFVAVLSGIPIGYWIFEFTVLNIVLIYMVWQQEKISMRYINLVDNNIATTDGNEE
;
A
#
# COMPACT_ATOMS: atom_id res chain seq x y z
N ASP A 1 -14.90 -9.22 7.44
CA ASP A 1 -13.73 -10.10 7.39
C ASP A 1 -12.63 -9.62 8.35
N GLY A 2 -11.81 -8.63 7.97
CA GLY A 2 -10.54 -8.38 8.66
C GLY A 2 -10.64 -7.92 10.12
N GLN A 3 -11.72 -7.23 10.50
CA GLN A 3 -11.98 -6.92 11.92
C GLN A 3 -12.31 -8.18 12.74
N LEU A 4 -13.08 -9.11 12.17
CA LEU A 4 -13.43 -10.37 12.81
C LEU A 4 -12.20 -11.28 12.91
N ALA A 5 -11.35 -11.34 11.87
CA ALA A 5 -10.08 -12.08 11.91
C ALA A 5 -9.11 -11.53 12.97
N ARG A 6 -9.07 -10.20 13.17
CA ARG A 6 -8.31 -9.54 14.25
C ARG A 6 -8.83 -9.89 15.64
N MET A 7 -10.15 -9.94 15.80
CA MET A 7 -10.79 -10.28 17.08
C MET A 7 -10.64 -11.76 17.45
N THR A 8 -10.55 -12.64 16.45
CA THR A 8 -10.47 -14.11 16.63
C THR A 8 -9.05 -14.67 16.58
N ASN A 9 -8.04 -13.80 16.40
CA ASN A 9 -6.63 -14.16 16.22
C ASN A 9 -6.37 -15.16 15.06
N ASN A 10 -7.31 -15.29 14.12
CA ASN A 10 -7.23 -16.20 12.97
C ASN A 10 -6.66 -15.51 11.72
N LYS A 11 -5.64 -14.66 11.91
CA LYS A 11 -5.00 -13.98 10.79
C LYS A 11 -4.13 -14.96 10.00
N THR A 12 -4.42 -15.12 8.71
CA THR A 12 -3.55 -15.85 7.79
C THR A 12 -3.05 -14.94 6.68
N ARG A 13 -1.82 -15.20 6.21
CA ARG A 13 -1.22 -14.47 5.09
C ARG A 13 -2.05 -14.61 3.81
N LEU A 14 -2.54 -15.82 3.52
CA LEU A 14 -3.43 -16.07 2.40
C LEU A 14 -4.73 -15.26 2.50
N GLY A 15 -5.33 -15.19 3.70
CA GLY A 15 -6.51 -14.37 3.95
C GLY A 15 -6.27 -12.89 3.63
N ARG A 16 -5.12 -12.32 4.03
CA ARG A 16 -4.74 -10.94 3.69
C ARG A 16 -4.61 -10.72 2.18
N ILE A 17 -3.95 -11.63 1.47
CA ILE A 17 -3.77 -11.54 0.02
C ILE A 17 -5.13 -11.58 -0.69
N LEU A 18 -6.02 -12.46 -0.24
CA LEU A 18 -7.38 -12.58 -0.77
C LEU A 18 -8.23 -11.35 -0.48
N ASP A 19 -8.14 -10.77 0.72
CA ASP A 19 -8.88 -9.54 1.09
C ASP A 19 -8.46 -8.37 0.19
N GLY A 20 -7.14 -8.20 -0.05
CA GLY A 20 -6.62 -7.20 -0.98
C GLY A 20 -7.08 -7.43 -2.43
N LEU A 21 -7.06 -8.67 -2.90
CA LEU A 21 -7.48 -9.01 -4.27
C LEU A 21 -9.00 -8.83 -4.46
N ALA A 22 -9.81 -9.26 -3.49
CA ALA A 22 -11.26 -9.13 -3.52
C ALA A 22 -11.68 -7.66 -3.61
N GLY A 23 -11.01 -6.77 -2.87
CA GLY A 23 -11.21 -5.32 -2.97
C GLY A 23 -11.01 -4.79 -4.39
N ASN A 24 -9.92 -5.20 -5.07
CA ASN A 24 -9.66 -4.81 -6.45
C ASN A 24 -10.71 -5.34 -7.43
N ILE A 25 -11.18 -6.58 -7.25
CA ILE A 25 -12.22 -7.20 -8.09
C ILE A 25 -13.53 -6.40 -8.02
N TRP A 26 -13.93 -5.94 -6.84
CA TRP A 26 -15.13 -5.11 -6.69
C TRP A 26 -15.01 -3.80 -7.46
N PHE A 27 -13.85 -3.13 -7.41
CA PHE A 27 -13.65 -1.91 -8.20
C PHE A 27 -13.60 -2.16 -9.70
N VAL A 28 -13.04 -3.27 -10.18
CA VAL A 28 -13.12 -3.64 -11.60
C VAL A 28 -14.57 -3.75 -12.04
N SER A 29 -15.40 -4.45 -11.25
CA SER A 29 -16.84 -4.54 -11.53
C SER A 29 -17.50 -3.16 -11.57
N ILE A 30 -17.24 -2.30 -10.57
CA ILE A 30 -17.78 -0.94 -10.53
C ILE A 30 -17.40 -0.15 -11.79
N TYR A 31 -16.13 -0.18 -12.20
CA TYR A 31 -15.67 0.57 -13.37
C TYR A 31 -16.31 0.06 -14.65
N ILE A 32 -16.45 -1.26 -14.83
CA ILE A 32 -17.14 -1.82 -15.99
C ILE A 32 -18.59 -1.32 -16.04
N HIS A 33 -19.33 -1.39 -14.94
CA HIS A 33 -20.73 -0.95 -14.90
C HIS A 33 -20.89 0.56 -15.09
N LEU A 34 -19.99 1.38 -14.54
CA LEU A 34 -19.97 2.81 -14.81
C LEU A 34 -19.69 3.10 -16.29
N GLY A 35 -18.73 2.39 -16.89
CA GLY A 35 -18.42 2.49 -18.32
C GLY A 35 -19.61 2.14 -19.21
N LEU A 36 -20.27 1.01 -18.92
CA LEU A 36 -21.49 0.59 -19.63
C LEU A 36 -22.62 1.62 -19.50
N ARG A 37 -22.84 2.14 -18.27
CA ARG A 37 -23.84 3.19 -18.03
C ARG A 37 -23.55 4.45 -18.85
N MET A 38 -22.32 4.96 -18.78
CA MET A 38 -21.92 6.17 -19.51
C MET A 38 -22.03 5.99 -21.02
N GLN A 39 -21.66 4.81 -21.54
CA GLN A 39 -21.84 4.50 -22.96
C GLN A 39 -23.32 4.49 -23.35
N ASN A 40 -24.19 3.90 -22.52
CA ASN A 40 -25.63 3.88 -22.74
C ASN A 40 -26.26 5.29 -22.68
N GLU A 41 -25.68 6.19 -21.88
CA GLU A 41 -26.06 7.61 -21.81
C GLU A 41 -25.51 8.43 -23.00
N GLY A 42 -24.84 7.79 -23.97
CA GLY A 42 -24.38 8.41 -25.22
C GLY A 42 -22.92 8.89 -25.22
N MET A 43 -22.15 8.60 -24.17
CA MET A 43 -20.72 8.90 -24.18
C MET A 43 -19.98 7.97 -25.17
N GLY A 44 -19.00 8.51 -25.88
CA GLY A 44 -18.22 7.74 -26.85
C GLY A 44 -17.26 6.74 -26.20
N SER A 45 -16.81 5.74 -26.97
CA SER A 45 -15.98 4.63 -26.48
C SER A 45 -14.63 5.03 -25.88
N TRP A 46 -14.20 6.29 -26.03
CA TRP A 46 -12.99 6.84 -25.40
C TRP A 46 -13.03 6.74 -23.87
N ILE A 47 -14.23 6.69 -23.27
CA ILE A 47 -14.40 6.54 -21.82
C ILE A 47 -13.72 5.27 -21.30
N TRP A 48 -13.63 4.20 -22.10
CA TRP A 48 -12.98 2.96 -21.69
C TRP A 48 -11.47 3.14 -21.49
N LEU A 49 -10.83 4.01 -22.27
CA LEU A 49 -9.42 4.38 -22.06
C LEU A 49 -9.25 5.16 -20.76
N LEU A 50 -10.13 6.14 -20.50
CA LEU A 50 -10.13 6.88 -19.24
C LEU A 50 -10.35 5.93 -18.06
N GLY A 51 -11.34 5.06 -18.13
CA GLY A 51 -11.67 4.08 -17.09
C GLY A 51 -10.52 3.11 -16.82
N ALA A 52 -9.90 2.58 -17.87
CA ALA A 52 -8.74 1.69 -17.74
C ALA A 52 -7.55 2.39 -17.08
N PHE A 53 -7.21 3.61 -17.52
CA PHE A 53 -6.09 4.36 -16.94
C PHE A 53 -6.36 4.78 -15.49
N THR A 54 -7.59 5.19 -15.21
CA THR A 54 -8.05 5.52 -13.85
C THR A 54 -8.00 4.28 -12.95
N GLY A 55 -8.42 3.13 -13.44
CA GLY A 55 -8.38 1.85 -12.70
C GLY A 55 -6.95 1.39 -12.43
N LEU A 56 -6.02 1.63 -13.36
CA LEU A 56 -4.60 1.38 -13.13
C LEU A 56 -4.05 2.29 -12.03
N CYS A 57 -4.34 3.58 -12.08
CA CYS A 57 -3.94 4.53 -11.04
C CYS A 57 -4.47 4.12 -9.66
N HIS A 58 -5.73 3.67 -9.59
CA HIS A 58 -6.35 3.16 -8.36
C HIS A 58 -5.50 2.07 -7.72
N VAL A 59 -5.10 1.05 -8.49
CA VAL A 59 -4.32 -0.09 -7.99
C VAL A 59 -3.00 0.40 -7.36
N PHE A 60 -2.29 1.29 -8.05
CA PHE A 60 -1.05 1.88 -7.53
C PHE A 60 -1.28 2.72 -6.27
N GLN A 61 -2.33 3.53 -6.25
CA GLN A 61 -2.68 4.36 -5.07
C GLN A 61 -2.94 3.49 -3.85
N ALA A 62 -3.72 2.41 -3.99
CA ALA A 62 -4.00 1.47 -2.92
C ALA A 62 -2.74 0.75 -2.44
N ALA A 63 -1.92 0.28 -3.38
CA ALA A 63 -0.67 -0.42 -3.08
C ALA A 63 0.29 0.44 -2.25
N ILE A 64 0.54 1.68 -2.69
CA ILE A 64 1.47 2.61 -2.05
C ILE A 64 0.95 3.07 -0.69
N ALA A 65 -0.35 3.36 -0.58
CA ALA A 65 -0.97 3.76 0.69
C ALA A 65 -0.87 2.64 1.75
N ASP A 66 -1.10 1.39 1.36
CA ASP A 66 -0.94 0.23 2.23
C ASP A 66 0.53 0.04 2.65
N TYR A 67 1.47 0.21 1.72
CA TYR A 67 2.90 0.08 2.01
C TYR A 67 3.36 1.07 3.08
N TYR A 68 3.06 2.37 2.92
CA TYR A 68 3.45 3.38 3.89
C TYR A 68 2.73 3.23 5.23
N ARG A 69 1.47 2.78 5.23
CA ARG A 69 0.75 2.47 6.46
C ARG A 69 1.43 1.33 7.22
N ASN A 70 1.83 0.26 6.53
CA ASN A 70 2.54 -0.85 7.16
C ASN A 70 3.95 -0.46 7.61
N GLY A 71 4.65 0.38 6.85
CA GLY A 71 5.93 0.97 7.26
C GLY A 71 5.78 1.79 8.55
N HIS A 72 4.76 2.64 8.65
CA HIS A 72 4.45 3.36 9.88
C HIS A 72 4.19 2.44 11.07
N LEU A 73 3.41 1.37 10.84
CA LEU A 73 3.14 0.37 11.88
C LEU A 73 4.39 -0.39 12.31
N PHE A 74 5.35 -0.64 11.41
CA PHE A 74 6.63 -1.27 11.74
C PHE A 74 7.40 -0.44 12.78
N PHE A 75 7.49 0.88 12.60
CA PHE A 75 8.19 1.74 13.55
C PHE A 75 7.48 1.85 14.90
N ILE A 76 6.14 1.85 14.93
CA ILE A 76 5.38 2.06 16.18
C ILE A 76 5.16 0.76 16.95
N LYS A 77 4.89 -0.35 16.25
CA LYS A 77 4.47 -1.62 16.84
C LYS A 77 5.49 -2.74 16.67
N GLY A 78 6.62 -2.46 16.02
CA GLY A 78 7.62 -3.46 15.68
C GLY A 78 7.14 -4.45 14.63
N GLU A 79 7.98 -5.46 14.38
CA GLU A 79 7.81 -6.41 13.29
C GLU A 79 6.49 -7.20 13.40
N GLY A 80 6.14 -7.71 14.59
CA GLY A 80 4.88 -8.44 14.82
C GLY A 80 3.61 -7.59 14.71
N GLY A 81 3.73 -6.26 14.77
CA GLY A 81 2.62 -5.33 14.62
C GLY A 81 2.46 -4.73 13.22
N SER A 82 3.36 -5.07 12.30
CA SER A 82 3.39 -4.60 10.93
C SER A 82 3.30 -5.76 9.96
N GLU A 83 2.59 -5.57 8.86
CA GLU A 83 2.51 -6.60 7.82
C GLU A 83 3.44 -6.19 6.66
N PHE A 84 4.66 -5.73 7.01
CA PHE A 84 5.64 -5.19 6.06
C PHE A 84 6.48 -6.30 5.43
N ASP A 85 6.13 -6.65 4.19
CA ASP A 85 6.83 -7.64 3.38
C ASP A 85 7.78 -6.97 2.36
N ASN A 86 8.72 -7.74 1.81
CA ASN A 86 9.55 -7.32 0.68
C ASN A 86 9.42 -8.32 -0.47
N SER A 87 9.63 -7.85 -1.71
CA SER A 87 9.38 -8.65 -2.91
C SER A 87 10.29 -9.87 -2.99
N GLN A 88 11.51 -9.78 -2.45
CA GLN A 88 12.48 -10.87 -2.44
C GLN A 88 12.04 -12.03 -1.55
N SER A 89 11.58 -11.75 -0.33
CA SER A 89 11.09 -12.77 0.60
C SER A 89 9.80 -13.39 0.07
N MET A 90 8.91 -12.59 -0.52
CA MET A 90 7.69 -13.10 -1.14
C MET A 90 7.99 -13.96 -2.37
N GLN A 91 9.01 -13.61 -3.14
CA GLN A 91 9.43 -14.40 -4.29
C GLN A 91 10.06 -15.73 -3.86
N LYS A 92 10.88 -15.74 -2.79
CA LYS A 92 11.44 -16.98 -2.21
C LYS A 92 10.32 -17.92 -1.75
N LEU A 93 9.35 -17.39 -1.02
CA LEU A 93 8.19 -18.15 -0.57
C LEU A 93 7.35 -18.66 -1.76
N SER A 94 7.05 -17.83 -2.74
CA SER A 94 6.31 -18.26 -3.94
C SER A 94 7.03 -19.37 -4.71
N LYS A 95 8.37 -19.29 -4.79
CA LYS A 95 9.20 -20.33 -5.44
C LYS A 95 9.22 -21.66 -4.67
N SER A 96 9.15 -21.65 -3.34
CA SER A 96 9.13 -22.88 -2.54
C SER A 96 7.83 -23.66 -2.63
N LEU A 97 6.72 -23.01 -3.04
CA LEU A 97 5.41 -23.65 -3.20
C LEU A 97 5.35 -24.56 -4.44
N SER A 98 4.56 -25.62 -4.37
CA SER A 98 4.34 -26.53 -5.51
C SER A 98 3.09 -26.16 -6.31
N TRP A 99 3.21 -26.04 -7.64
CA TRP A 99 2.04 -25.87 -8.52
C TRP A 99 1.09 -27.09 -8.51
N LYS A 100 1.57 -28.28 -8.14
CA LYS A 100 0.75 -29.49 -8.11
C LYS A 100 0.00 -29.65 -6.78
N LYS A 101 0.64 -29.31 -5.65
CA LYS A 101 0.08 -29.51 -4.31
C LYS A 101 -0.61 -28.26 -3.75
N GLU A 102 -0.13 -27.08 -4.11
CA GLU A 102 -0.49 -25.81 -3.49
C GLU A 102 -0.92 -24.78 -4.56
N PHE A 103 -1.57 -25.26 -5.62
CA PHE A 103 -1.88 -24.48 -6.83
C PHE A 103 -2.46 -23.10 -6.52
N PHE A 104 -3.57 -23.05 -5.76
CA PHE A 104 -4.24 -21.79 -5.42
C PHE A 104 -3.36 -20.87 -4.59
N TYR A 105 -2.66 -21.41 -3.59
CA TYR A 105 -1.78 -20.59 -2.76
C TYR A 105 -0.65 -19.98 -3.59
N LYS A 106 -0.03 -20.77 -4.48
CA LYS A 106 1.01 -20.29 -5.38
C LYS A 106 0.51 -19.27 -6.40
N LEU A 107 -0.71 -19.42 -6.91
CA LEU A 107 -1.35 -18.45 -7.81
C LEU A 107 -1.51 -17.08 -7.11
N PHE A 108 -2.09 -17.07 -5.91
CA PHE A 108 -2.28 -15.84 -5.15
C PHE A 108 -0.96 -15.23 -4.69
N MET A 109 0.00 -16.06 -4.28
CA MET A 109 1.35 -15.61 -3.94
C MET A 109 2.09 -14.99 -5.13
N SER A 110 1.91 -15.53 -6.35
CA SER A 110 2.52 -14.96 -7.55
C SER A 110 1.98 -13.56 -7.85
N SER A 111 0.68 -13.35 -7.65
CA SER A 111 0.05 -12.03 -7.76
C SER A 111 0.57 -11.08 -6.68
N TYR A 112 0.72 -11.58 -5.44
CA TYR A 112 1.24 -10.80 -4.31
C TYR A 112 2.70 -10.38 -4.49
N VAL A 113 3.54 -11.21 -5.14
CA VAL A 113 4.92 -10.83 -5.49
C VAL A 113 4.94 -9.61 -6.41
N ASN A 114 4.08 -9.57 -7.42
CA ASN A 114 4.00 -8.42 -8.33
C ASN A 114 3.51 -7.17 -7.60
N TYR A 115 2.46 -7.32 -6.79
CA TYR A 115 1.98 -6.23 -5.92
C TYR A 115 3.09 -5.67 -5.02
N THR A 116 3.90 -6.53 -4.39
CA THR A 116 5.02 -6.09 -3.54
C THR A 116 6.12 -5.39 -4.35
N ARG A 117 6.37 -5.82 -5.59
CA ARG A 117 7.31 -5.13 -6.49
C ARG A 117 6.81 -3.74 -6.89
N GLU A 118 5.52 -3.63 -7.19
CA GLU A 118 4.88 -2.34 -7.52
C GLU A 118 4.99 -1.34 -6.37
N GLN A 119 4.83 -1.82 -5.13
CA GLN A 119 5.08 -1.01 -3.94
C GLN A 119 6.54 -0.51 -3.91
N GLU A 120 7.51 -1.41 -4.01
CA GLU A 120 8.93 -1.08 -3.93
C GLU A 120 9.43 -0.11 -5.02
N LEU A 121 8.78 -0.06 -6.20
CA LEU A 121 9.15 0.87 -7.27
C LEU A 121 9.04 2.34 -6.85
N PHE A 122 8.04 2.69 -6.03
CA PHE A 122 7.75 4.08 -5.66
C PHE A 122 8.10 4.43 -4.22
N THR A 123 8.54 3.45 -3.41
CA THR A 123 8.73 3.60 -1.96
C THR A 123 10.14 3.20 -1.51
N ARG A 124 11.15 3.47 -2.36
CA ARG A 124 12.51 2.96 -2.22
C ARG A 124 13.15 3.28 -0.87
N HIS A 125 13.05 4.52 -0.37
CA HIS A 125 13.71 4.91 0.88
C HIS A 125 13.04 4.29 2.09
N MET A 126 11.72 4.10 2.09
CA MET A 126 11.04 3.40 3.19
C MET A 126 11.49 1.95 3.32
N GLY A 127 11.57 1.23 2.19
CA GLY A 127 12.09 -0.14 2.16
C GLY A 127 13.55 -0.21 2.62
N LEU A 128 14.39 0.71 2.14
CA LEU A 128 15.80 0.79 2.54
C LEU A 128 15.95 1.10 4.04
N LEU A 129 15.17 2.04 4.57
CA LEU A 129 15.19 2.38 5.99
C LEU A 129 14.85 1.15 6.84
N ILE A 130 13.78 0.44 6.49
CA ILE A 130 13.35 -0.74 7.26
C ILE A 130 14.40 -1.85 7.21
N THR A 131 15.02 -2.10 6.05
CA THR A 131 16.13 -3.05 5.93
C THR A 131 17.31 -2.64 6.83
N LYS A 132 17.76 -1.38 6.75
CA LYS A 132 18.84 -0.86 7.61
C LYS A 132 18.53 -1.01 9.10
N VAL A 133 17.29 -0.75 9.51
CA VAL A 133 16.87 -0.85 10.90
C VAL A 133 16.84 -2.30 11.38
N ARG A 134 16.41 -3.25 10.53
CA ARG A 134 16.48 -4.68 10.84
C ARG A 134 17.93 -5.15 11.03
N ASP A 135 18.83 -4.68 10.17
CA ASP A 135 20.24 -5.07 10.21
C ASP A 135 20.97 -4.46 11.42
N ALA A 136 20.70 -3.17 11.72
CA ALA A 136 21.37 -2.45 12.80
C ALA A 136 20.77 -2.75 14.19
N TYR A 137 19.49 -3.08 14.28
CA TYR A 137 18.79 -3.29 15.55
C TYR A 137 17.98 -4.60 15.58
N PRO A 138 18.65 -5.77 15.67
CA PRO A 138 17.97 -7.07 15.66
C PRO A 138 17.01 -7.30 16.83
N SER A 139 17.23 -6.61 17.96
CA SER A 139 16.37 -6.66 19.14
C SER A 139 15.08 -5.83 19.01
N GLY A 140 14.92 -5.09 17.91
CA GLY A 140 13.75 -4.27 17.62
C GLY A 140 14.07 -2.78 17.46
N VAL A 141 13.06 -2.02 17.03
CA VAL A 141 13.20 -0.59 16.72
C VAL A 141 13.50 0.21 18.01
N PRO A 142 14.61 0.98 18.06
CA PRO A 142 14.92 1.82 19.22
C PRO A 142 13.87 2.88 19.50
N LEU A 143 13.72 3.27 20.77
CA LEU A 143 12.68 4.23 21.18
C LEU A 143 12.82 5.60 20.51
N TRP A 144 14.05 6.10 20.33
CA TRP A 144 14.31 7.38 19.67
C TRP A 144 13.81 7.36 18.21
N LEU A 145 14.02 6.24 17.53
CA LEU A 145 13.63 6.05 16.13
C LEU A 145 12.12 5.86 16.01
N SER A 146 11.53 5.02 16.86
CA SER A 146 10.08 4.81 16.92
C SER A 146 9.32 6.12 17.18
N THR A 147 9.76 6.87 18.20
CA THR A 147 9.11 8.12 18.63
C THR A 147 9.31 9.23 17.61
N GLY A 148 10.54 9.41 17.12
CA GLY A 148 10.86 10.40 16.10
C GLY A 148 10.09 10.13 14.81
N PHE A 149 10.26 8.94 14.24
CA PHE A 149 9.61 8.57 13.00
C PHE A 149 8.09 8.62 13.16
N GLY A 150 7.54 8.09 14.25
CA GLY A 150 6.12 8.14 14.56
C GLY A 150 5.57 9.57 14.55
N THR A 151 6.29 10.51 15.17
CA THR A 151 5.89 11.93 15.26
C THR A 151 5.87 12.59 13.88
N ASP A 152 6.93 12.40 13.09
CA ASP A 152 7.05 13.02 11.77
C ASP A 152 6.10 12.40 10.74
N ASN A 153 5.85 11.10 10.85
CA ASN A 153 5.09 10.34 9.86
C ASN A 153 3.59 10.37 10.11
N LYS A 154 3.15 10.48 11.37
CA LYS A 154 1.73 10.48 11.76
C LYS A 154 0.86 11.48 10.97
N PRO A 155 1.28 12.73 10.70
CA PRO A 155 0.49 13.66 9.87
C PRO A 155 0.18 13.14 8.46
N LEU A 156 1.01 12.23 7.93
CA LEU A 156 0.82 11.65 6.60
C LEU A 156 -0.22 10.53 6.56
N MET A 157 -0.58 9.95 7.71
CA MET A 157 -1.57 8.86 7.79
C MET A 157 -2.97 9.30 7.38
N LYS A 158 -3.28 10.59 7.42
CA LYS A 158 -4.54 11.09 6.87
C LYS A 158 -4.62 10.90 5.35
N TYR A 159 -3.50 11.01 4.63
CA TYR A 159 -3.47 10.81 3.18
C TYR A 159 -3.58 9.33 2.81
N THR A 160 -2.98 8.42 3.59
CA THR A 160 -3.21 6.98 3.41
C THR A 160 -4.67 6.62 3.63
N ASN A 161 -5.33 7.26 4.61
CA ASN A 161 -6.77 7.10 4.82
C ASN A 161 -7.61 7.72 3.68
N ILE A 162 -7.21 8.88 3.12
CA ILE A 162 -7.89 9.48 1.96
C ILE A 162 -7.84 8.52 0.75
N LEU A 163 -6.71 7.85 0.52
CA LEU A 163 -6.55 6.89 -0.57
C LEU A 163 -7.25 5.53 -0.31
N SER A 164 -7.83 5.34 0.88
CA SER A 164 -8.53 4.11 1.25
C SER A 164 -9.93 4.00 0.65
N PHE A 165 -10.54 2.83 0.82
CA PHE A 165 -11.89 2.51 0.34
C PHE A 165 -12.95 3.54 0.75
N ASN A 166 -12.90 4.09 1.97
CA ASN A 166 -13.98 4.93 2.50
C ASN A 166 -14.19 6.21 1.67
N THR A 167 -13.13 6.93 1.33
CA THR A 167 -13.22 8.15 0.51
C THR A 167 -13.76 7.83 -0.88
N ARG A 168 -13.29 6.72 -1.47
CA ARG A 168 -13.71 6.26 -2.79
C ARG A 168 -15.18 5.90 -2.81
N ALA A 169 -15.66 5.20 -1.79
CA ALA A 169 -17.06 4.84 -1.64
C ALA A 169 -17.95 6.09 -1.51
N ILE A 170 -17.54 7.09 -0.72
CA ILE A 170 -18.27 8.36 -0.59
C ILE A 170 -18.31 9.10 -1.93
N ALA A 171 -17.16 9.25 -2.60
CA ALA A 171 -17.08 9.93 -3.90
C ALA A 171 -17.90 9.22 -4.98
N LEU A 172 -17.85 7.89 -5.02
CA LEU A 172 -18.66 7.06 -5.90
C LEU A 172 -20.16 7.28 -5.64
N PHE A 173 -20.57 7.26 -4.38
CA PHE A 173 -21.97 7.45 -4.00
C PHE A 173 -22.48 8.83 -4.42
N VAL A 174 -21.71 9.88 -4.14
CA VAL A 174 -22.03 11.27 -4.55
C VAL A 174 -22.14 11.37 -6.07
N ALA A 175 -21.19 10.82 -6.83
CA ALA A 175 -21.20 10.87 -8.29
C ALA A 175 -22.40 10.14 -8.89
N VAL A 176 -22.71 8.94 -8.39
CA VAL A 176 -23.83 8.12 -8.88
C VAL A 176 -25.17 8.78 -8.56
N LEU A 177 -25.38 9.25 -7.33
CA LEU A 177 -26.63 9.90 -6.92
C LEU A 177 -26.86 11.25 -7.59
N SER A 178 -25.78 11.98 -7.89
CA SER A 178 -25.88 13.25 -8.63
C SER A 178 -26.13 13.06 -10.13
N GLY A 179 -26.12 11.81 -10.62
CA GLY A 179 -26.26 11.52 -12.05
C GLY A 179 -25.02 11.87 -12.88
N ILE A 180 -23.84 12.02 -12.26
CA ILE A 180 -22.58 12.39 -12.93
C ILE A 180 -21.54 11.29 -12.71
N PRO A 181 -21.71 10.08 -13.28
CA PRO A 181 -20.81 8.95 -13.07
C PRO A 181 -19.36 9.24 -13.51
N ILE A 182 -19.14 10.02 -14.57
CA ILE A 182 -17.79 10.44 -15.00
C ILE A 182 -17.06 11.26 -13.93
N GLY A 183 -17.80 11.99 -13.08
CA GLY A 183 -17.23 12.77 -12.00
C GLY A 183 -16.42 11.92 -11.02
N TYR A 184 -16.83 10.66 -10.81
CA TYR A 184 -16.06 9.71 -10.00
C TYR A 184 -14.69 9.43 -10.63
N TRP A 185 -14.63 9.10 -11.92
CA TRP A 185 -13.35 8.84 -12.60
C TRP A 185 -12.45 10.07 -12.67
N ILE A 186 -13.02 11.27 -12.85
CA ILE A 186 -12.24 12.51 -12.83
C ILE A 186 -11.64 12.74 -11.43
N PHE A 187 -12.44 12.63 -10.36
CA PHE A 187 -11.98 12.77 -8.99
C PHE A 187 -10.85 11.80 -8.66
N GLU A 188 -11.07 10.53 -9.00
CA GLU A 188 -10.16 9.42 -8.81
C GLU A 188 -8.82 9.63 -9.55
N PHE A 189 -8.91 10.07 -10.81
CA PHE A 189 -7.74 10.31 -11.64
C PHE A 189 -6.96 11.57 -11.25
N THR A 190 -7.64 12.62 -10.77
CA THR A 190 -7.00 13.91 -10.48
C THR A 190 -6.67 14.06 -9.01
N VAL A 191 -7.69 14.16 -8.15
CA VAL A 191 -7.54 14.46 -6.73
C VAL A 191 -6.73 13.38 -6.02
N LEU A 192 -7.03 12.10 -6.23
CA LEU A 192 -6.33 11.03 -5.53
C LEU A 192 -4.88 10.85 -6.03
N ASN A 193 -4.59 11.11 -7.30
CA ASN A 193 -3.21 11.12 -7.79
C ASN A 193 -2.40 12.30 -7.24
N ILE A 194 -3.00 13.49 -7.10
CA ILE A 194 -2.34 14.63 -6.44
C ILE A 194 -2.01 14.29 -4.98
N VAL A 195 -2.96 13.69 -4.26
CA VAL A 195 -2.75 13.22 -2.88
C VAL A 195 -1.65 12.15 -2.81
N LEU A 196 -1.63 11.20 -3.75
CA LEU A 196 -0.61 10.16 -3.84
C LEU A 196 0.78 10.77 -4.03
N ILE A 197 0.96 11.65 -5.01
CA ILE A 197 2.25 12.27 -5.33
C ILE A 197 2.78 13.05 -4.12
N TYR A 198 1.93 13.85 -3.48
CA TYR A 198 2.31 14.59 -2.27
C TYR A 198 2.72 13.65 -1.13
N MET A 199 1.92 12.59 -0.90
CA MET A 199 2.19 11.61 0.16
C MET A 199 3.52 10.90 -0.07
N VAL A 200 3.78 10.39 -1.28
CA VAL A 200 5.05 9.73 -1.65
C VAL A 200 6.21 10.67 -1.43
N TRP A 201 6.14 11.91 -1.93
CA TRP A 201 7.21 12.88 -1.80
C TRP A 201 7.59 13.16 -0.33
N GLN A 202 6.60 13.37 0.53
CA GLN A 202 6.83 13.61 1.96
C GLN A 202 7.33 12.35 2.68
N GLN A 203 6.75 11.19 2.38
CA GLN A 203 7.18 9.92 2.96
C GLN A 203 8.64 9.61 2.63
N GLU A 204 9.03 9.70 1.37
CA GLU A 204 10.41 9.45 0.93
C GLU A 204 11.40 10.43 1.55
N LYS A 205 11.02 11.71 1.69
CA LYS A 205 11.84 12.72 2.37
C LYS A 205 12.08 12.36 3.85
N ILE A 206 11.03 11.92 4.56
CA ILE A 206 11.14 11.49 5.95
C ILE A 206 12.02 10.24 6.03
N SER A 207 11.76 9.23 5.20
CA SER A 207 12.54 7.99 5.18
C SER A 207 14.02 8.25 4.92
N MET A 208 14.36 9.11 3.95
CA MET A 208 15.75 9.48 3.67
C MET A 208 16.42 10.17 4.87
N ARG A 209 15.72 11.07 5.56
CA ARG A 209 16.27 11.71 6.78
C ARG A 209 16.60 10.67 7.84
N TYR A 210 15.70 9.70 8.07
CA TYR A 210 15.91 8.66 9.07
C TYR A 210 16.98 7.65 8.67
N ILE A 211 17.20 7.40 7.37
CA ILE A 211 18.34 6.61 6.90
C ILE A 211 19.64 7.26 7.37
N ASN A 212 19.79 8.56 7.14
CA ASN A 212 21.00 9.29 7.54
C ASN A 212 21.18 9.32 9.07
N LEU A 213 20.09 9.42 9.84
CA LEU A 213 20.15 9.37 11.30
C LEU A 213 20.61 8.02 11.82
N VAL A 214 20.12 6.92 11.22
CA VAL A 214 20.56 5.56 11.55
C VAL A 214 22.04 5.38 11.22
N ASP A 215 22.48 5.82 10.03
CA ASP A 215 23.88 5.69 9.61
C ASP A 215 24.84 6.47 10.52
N ASN A 216 24.46 7.69 10.91
CA ASN A 216 25.25 8.49 11.85
C ASN A 216 25.31 7.85 13.23
N ASN A 217 24.20 7.27 13.71
CA ASN A 217 24.15 6.64 15.02
C ASN A 217 25.06 5.41 15.09
N ILE A 218 25.06 4.58 14.04
CA ILE A 218 25.94 3.41 13.92
C ILE A 218 27.42 3.83 13.92
N ALA A 219 27.78 4.84 13.12
CA ALA A 219 29.15 5.34 13.04
C ALA A 219 29.66 5.87 14.40
N THR A 220 28.79 6.49 15.22
CA THR A 220 29.17 6.96 16.56
C THR A 220 29.32 5.85 17.59
N THR A 221 28.63 4.71 17.43
CA THR A 221 28.83 3.54 18.31
C THR A 221 30.13 2.81 17.99
N ASP A 222 30.44 2.62 16.70
CA ASP A 222 31.66 1.90 16.28
C ASP A 222 32.94 2.67 16.64
N GLY A 223 32.93 4.01 16.55
CA GLY A 223 34.08 4.85 16.90
C GLY A 223 34.32 5.04 18.40
N ASN A 224 33.43 4.54 19.28
CA ASN A 224 33.63 4.55 20.74
C ASN A 224 34.12 3.19 21.29
N GLU A 225 34.26 2.18 20.42
CA GLU A 225 34.79 0.84 20.77
C GLU A 225 36.26 0.64 20.33
N GLU A 226 36.89 1.63 19.68
CA GLU A 226 38.35 1.71 19.40
C GLU A 226 39.10 2.54 20.47
#